data_AF-A0A3A5LX01-F1
#
_entry.id   AF-A0A3A5LX01-F1
#
_cell.length_a   1.000
_cell.length_b   1.000
_cell.length_c   1.000
_cell.angle_alpha   90.00
_cell.angle_beta   90.00
_cell.angle_gamma   90.00
#
_symmetry.space_group_name_H-M   'P 1'
#
loop_
_entity.id
_entity.type
_entity.pdbx_description
1 polymer ?
#
loop_
_entity_poly.entity_id
_entity_poly.type
_entity_poly.pdbx_seq_one_letter_code
_entity_poly.pdbx_strand_id
1 'polypeptide(L)'
;MTADLYSIAPPLSSPYLDSVSNLEATDGDDWAGFGSAPEIPLDLSAESIRDLRALATRLYKELDTEAPPFGTYEDYLSVSEELDRRAAPAVRLVPGSRPMGFRDNVVRSRFELFDDGEVVGSIAYTLRSGRLTLRNTVLAPDYEEQDSAFALIRGTLLNAHRRRLAVVPYCPRIQTFLDAHPHFKPLVSNS
;
A
#
# COMPACT_ATOMS: atom_id res chain seq x y z
N MET A 1 11.04 -51.57 20.38
CA MET A 1 10.69 -51.08 19.03
C MET A 1 10.08 -49.71 19.19
N THR A 2 10.65 -48.76 18.47
CA THR A 2 10.56 -47.30 18.59
C THR A 2 9.19 -46.74 18.22
N ALA A 3 8.81 -45.65 18.88
CA ALA A 3 7.64 -44.84 18.56
C ALA A 3 7.93 -43.94 17.35
N ASP A 4 7.04 -43.94 16.36
CA ASP A 4 7.03 -42.95 15.28
C ASP A 4 6.29 -41.69 15.76
N LEU A 5 7.07 -40.65 16.05
CA LEU A 5 6.62 -39.29 16.34
C LEU A 5 6.73 -38.47 15.06
N TYR A 6 5.81 -38.61 14.09
CA TYR A 6 5.49 -37.61 13.06
C TYR A 6 4.31 -38.12 12.21
N SER A 7 3.09 -38.00 12.73
CA SER A 7 1.88 -38.10 11.89
C SER A 7 1.23 -36.72 11.86
N ILE A 8 1.46 -36.01 10.75
CA ILE A 8 0.89 -34.69 10.47
C ILE A 8 -0.60 -34.90 10.21
N ALA A 9 -1.45 -34.28 11.02
CA ALA A 9 -2.89 -34.23 10.77
C ALA A 9 -3.15 -33.60 9.38
N PRO A 10 -4.11 -34.13 8.59
CA PRO A 10 -4.43 -33.57 7.29
C PRO A 10 -4.93 -32.11 7.43
N PRO A 11 -4.65 -31.23 6.46
CA PRO A 11 -5.17 -29.86 6.50
C PRO A 11 -6.71 -29.89 6.43
N LEU A 12 -7.34 -29.09 7.27
CA LEU A 12 -8.79 -28.89 7.23
C LEU A 12 -9.19 -28.30 5.87
N SER A 13 -10.13 -28.95 5.18
CA SER A 13 -10.67 -28.47 3.90
C SER A 13 -11.28 -27.08 4.04
N SER A 14 -10.87 -26.18 3.15
CA SER A 14 -11.46 -24.84 3.02
C SER A 14 -12.91 -24.96 2.55
N PRO A 15 -13.89 -24.31 3.21
CA PRO A 15 -15.31 -24.43 2.88
C PRO A 15 -15.72 -23.68 1.60
N TYR A 16 -14.77 -23.17 0.81
CA TYR A 16 -15.02 -22.36 -0.39
C TYR A 16 -14.73 -23.07 -1.72
N LEU A 17 -14.48 -24.39 -1.72
CA LEU A 17 -14.04 -25.12 -2.92
C LEU A 17 -14.99 -26.25 -3.38
N ASP A 18 -16.29 -26.12 -3.13
CA ASP A 18 -17.30 -27.03 -3.69
C ASP A 18 -18.40 -26.23 -4.37
N SER A 19 -18.14 -25.74 -5.59
CA SER A 19 -19.14 -25.44 -6.63
C SER A 19 -18.47 -24.96 -7.92
N VAL A 20 -17.74 -25.83 -8.61
CA VAL A 20 -17.40 -25.63 -10.04
C VAL A 20 -17.66 -26.92 -10.82
N SER A 21 -18.94 -27.28 -10.94
CA SER A 21 -19.37 -28.28 -11.91
C SER A 21 -20.67 -27.83 -12.55
N ASN A 22 -20.59 -27.62 -13.87
CA ASN A 22 -21.65 -27.34 -14.83
C ASN A 22 -22.07 -25.86 -14.97
N LEU A 23 -21.27 -25.12 -15.76
CA LEU A 23 -21.81 -24.07 -16.62
C LEU A 23 -21.52 -24.49 -18.07
N GLU A 24 -22.56 -24.87 -18.80
CA GLU A 24 -22.49 -25.12 -20.24
C GLU A 24 -22.13 -23.81 -20.95
N ALA A 25 -21.24 -23.90 -21.93
CA ALA A 25 -20.80 -22.77 -22.73
C ALA A 25 -21.98 -22.22 -23.55
N THR A 26 -22.53 -21.09 -23.10
CA THR A 26 -23.36 -20.23 -23.93
C THR A 26 -22.45 -19.30 -24.70
N ASP A 27 -22.36 -19.49 -26.02
CA ASP A 27 -21.80 -18.52 -26.97
C ASP A 27 -22.49 -17.17 -26.75
N GLY A 28 -21.72 -16.20 -26.24
CA GLY A 28 -22.20 -14.88 -25.86
C GLY A 28 -21.16 -14.16 -25.01
N ASP A 29 -20.00 -13.88 -25.61
CA ASP A 29 -18.94 -13.06 -25.03
C ASP A 29 -19.44 -11.62 -24.80
N ASP A 30 -20.14 -11.41 -23.69
CA ASP A 30 -20.49 -10.09 -23.17
C ASP A 30 -20.05 -9.99 -21.70
N TRP A 31 -18.74 -10.15 -21.46
CA TRP A 31 -18.09 -9.86 -20.17
C TRP A 31 -17.85 -8.34 -19.97
N ALA A 32 -18.67 -7.49 -20.58
CA ALA A 32 -18.61 -6.03 -20.49
C ALA A 32 -19.15 -5.55 -19.13
N GLY A 33 -18.39 -5.75 -18.05
CA GLY A 33 -18.80 -5.30 -16.71
C GLY A 33 -17.69 -5.15 -15.68
N PHE A 34 -16.56 -5.83 -15.85
CA PHE A 34 -15.36 -5.58 -15.06
C PHE A 34 -14.42 -4.76 -15.93
N GLY A 35 -14.11 -3.52 -15.52
CA GLY A 35 -13.13 -2.71 -16.23
C GLY A 35 -11.87 -3.54 -16.49
N SER A 36 -11.40 -3.58 -17.74
CA SER A 36 -10.17 -4.30 -18.04
C SER A 36 -9.02 -3.57 -17.36
N ALA A 37 -8.41 -4.21 -16.35
CA ALA A 37 -7.19 -3.71 -15.76
C ALA A 37 -6.15 -3.47 -16.87
N PRO A 38 -5.26 -2.48 -16.73
CA PRO A 38 -4.19 -2.29 -17.72
C PRO A 38 -3.40 -3.59 -17.88
N GLU A 39 -3.10 -3.97 -19.13
CA GLU A 39 -2.30 -5.16 -19.40
C GLU A 39 -0.93 -5.08 -18.70
N ILE A 40 -0.58 -6.15 -17.99
CA ILE A 40 0.67 -6.24 -17.23
C ILE A 40 1.72 -6.99 -18.05
N PRO A 41 2.92 -6.41 -18.24
CA PRO A 41 4.02 -7.11 -18.88
C PRO A 41 4.36 -8.41 -18.14
N LEU A 42 4.58 -9.49 -18.89
CA LEU A 42 4.95 -10.79 -18.31
C LEU A 42 6.28 -10.73 -17.56
N ASP A 43 7.23 -9.91 -18.04
CA ASP A 43 8.54 -9.70 -17.44
C ASP A 43 8.77 -8.24 -17.06
N LEU A 44 8.40 -7.88 -15.82
CA LEU A 44 8.64 -6.55 -15.26
C LEU A 44 10.14 -6.21 -15.16
N SER A 45 11.04 -7.21 -15.11
CA SER A 45 12.48 -6.99 -14.96
C SER A 45 13.13 -6.45 -16.24
N ALA A 46 12.55 -6.73 -17.41
CA ALA A 46 13.00 -6.20 -18.70
C ALA A 46 12.52 -4.77 -18.97
N GLU A 47 11.47 -4.32 -18.29
CA GLU A 47 10.87 -2.98 -18.49
C GLU A 47 11.79 -1.85 -18.04
N SER A 48 11.64 -0.66 -18.62
CA SER A 48 12.38 0.52 -18.18
C SER A 48 11.81 1.08 -16.86
N ILE A 49 12.65 1.77 -16.05
CA ILE A 49 12.17 2.44 -14.83
C ILE A 49 11.05 3.45 -15.15
N ARG A 50 11.11 4.11 -16.31
CA ARG A 50 10.07 5.06 -16.72
C ARG A 50 8.72 4.37 -16.92
N ASP A 51 8.73 3.22 -17.60
CA ASP A 51 7.52 2.49 -17.96
C ASP A 51 6.89 1.83 -16.73
N LEU A 52 7.72 1.27 -15.85
CA LEU A 52 7.28 0.76 -14.55
C LEU A 52 6.61 1.85 -13.71
N ARG A 53 7.18 3.07 -13.66
CA ARG A 53 6.57 4.20 -12.92
C ARG A 53 5.23 4.63 -13.54
N ALA A 54 5.15 4.65 -14.87
CA ALA A 54 3.91 4.98 -15.57
C ALA A 54 2.83 3.92 -15.30
N LEU A 55 3.21 2.63 -15.33
CA LEU A 55 2.32 1.51 -15.04
C LEU A 55 1.82 1.55 -13.59
N ALA A 56 2.70 1.73 -12.61
CA ALA A 56 2.32 1.88 -11.20
C ALA A 56 1.32 3.02 -10.99
N THR A 57 1.55 4.17 -11.65
CA THR A 57 0.66 5.32 -11.56
C THR A 57 -0.73 5.03 -12.14
N ARG A 58 -0.82 4.25 -13.23
CA ARG A 58 -2.11 3.84 -13.80
C ARG A 58 -2.85 2.88 -12.88
N LEU A 59 -2.17 1.83 -12.41
CA LEU A 59 -2.74 0.84 -11.48
C LEU A 59 -3.21 1.50 -10.19
N TYR A 60 -2.45 2.47 -9.68
CA TYR A 60 -2.85 3.23 -8.49
C TYR A 60 -4.18 3.98 -8.69
N LYS A 61 -4.40 4.56 -9.88
CA LYS A 61 -5.67 5.25 -10.19
C LYS A 61 -6.84 4.27 -10.20
N GLU A 62 -6.62 3.06 -10.72
CA GLU A 62 -7.64 2.00 -10.67
C GLU A 62 -7.96 1.58 -9.23
N LEU A 63 -6.95 1.48 -8.35
CA LEU A 63 -7.15 1.17 -6.92
C LEU A 63 -7.99 2.20 -6.16
N ASP A 64 -8.00 3.45 -6.63
CA ASP A 64 -8.76 4.56 -6.03
C ASP A 64 -10.24 4.56 -6.45
N THR A 65 -10.65 3.63 -7.32
CA THR A 65 -12.05 3.46 -7.70
C THR A 65 -12.84 2.70 -6.61
N GLU A 66 -14.16 2.83 -6.65
CA GLU A 66 -15.05 2.14 -5.69
C GLU A 66 -14.96 0.61 -5.85
N ALA A 67 -14.90 0.15 -7.09
CA ALA A 67 -14.81 -1.25 -7.47
C ALA A 67 -13.62 -1.47 -8.44
N PRO A 68 -12.38 -1.54 -7.93
CA PRO A 68 -11.22 -1.79 -8.77
C PRO A 68 -11.34 -3.18 -9.44
N PRO A 69 -10.85 -3.33 -10.68
CA PRO A 69 -10.78 -4.65 -11.32
C PRO A 69 -10.04 -5.67 -10.47
N PHE A 70 -10.42 -6.95 -10.60
CA PHE A 70 -9.73 -8.05 -9.92
C PHE A 70 -8.25 -8.09 -10.32
N GLY A 71 -7.35 -8.37 -9.37
CA GLY A 71 -5.90 -8.45 -9.61
C GLY A 71 -5.16 -7.11 -9.58
N THR A 72 -5.86 -5.97 -9.66
CA THR A 72 -5.22 -4.64 -9.71
C THR A 72 -4.25 -4.38 -8.55
N TYR A 73 -4.57 -4.89 -7.35
CA TYR A 73 -3.72 -4.71 -6.18
C TYR A 73 -2.45 -5.55 -6.26
N GLU A 74 -2.57 -6.80 -6.68
CA GLU A 74 -1.47 -7.75 -6.88
C GLU A 74 -0.53 -7.28 -7.99
N ASP A 75 -1.09 -6.76 -9.07
CA ASP A 75 -0.35 -6.19 -10.20
C ASP A 75 0.40 -4.94 -9.76
N TYR A 76 -0.28 -4.02 -9.06
CA TYR A 76 0.32 -2.83 -8.52
C TYR A 76 1.48 -3.16 -7.57
N LEU A 77 1.27 -4.13 -6.67
CA LEU A 77 2.27 -4.56 -5.71
C LEU A 77 3.50 -5.09 -6.42
N SER A 78 3.33 -5.92 -7.45
CA SER A 78 4.43 -6.49 -8.24
C SER A 78 5.26 -5.40 -8.91
N VAL A 79 4.62 -4.38 -9.49
CA VAL A 79 5.33 -3.24 -10.12
C VAL A 79 6.02 -2.36 -9.07
N SER A 80 5.38 -2.11 -7.93
CA SER A 80 5.96 -1.34 -6.82
C SER A 80 7.18 -2.05 -6.23
N GLU A 81 7.12 -3.37 -6.07
CA GLU A 81 8.22 -4.19 -5.56
C GLU A 81 9.40 -4.24 -6.53
N GLU A 82 9.14 -4.30 -7.84
CA GLU A 82 10.18 -4.18 -8.87
C GLU A 82 10.89 -2.82 -8.77
N LEU A 83 10.13 -1.73 -8.66
CA LEU A 83 10.67 -0.39 -8.49
C LEU A 83 11.46 -0.24 -7.19
N ASP A 84 11.00 -0.88 -6.11
CA ASP A 84 11.69 -0.93 -4.83
C ASP A 84 13.03 -1.67 -4.94
N ARG A 85 13.05 -2.80 -5.65
CA ARG A 85 14.25 -3.61 -5.86
C ARG A 85 15.33 -2.86 -6.65
N ARG A 86 14.93 -2.02 -7.60
CA ARG A 86 15.85 -1.19 -8.41
C ARG A 86 16.28 0.10 -7.72
N ALA A 87 15.52 0.54 -6.72
CA ALA A 87 15.88 1.70 -5.94
C ALA A 87 16.91 1.33 -4.85
N ALA A 88 17.85 2.23 -4.58
CA ALA A 88 18.59 2.21 -3.31
C ALA A 88 17.59 2.32 -2.12
N PRO A 89 17.93 1.81 -0.92
CA PRO A 89 17.02 1.82 0.23
C PRO A 89 16.38 3.20 0.42
N ALA A 90 15.07 3.19 0.66
CA ALA A 90 14.19 4.35 0.51
C ALA A 90 14.40 5.47 1.54
N VAL A 91 15.36 5.34 2.47
CA VAL A 91 15.74 6.35 3.44
C VAL A 91 17.26 6.49 3.37
N ARG A 92 17.76 7.68 3.03
CA ARG A 92 19.17 8.04 3.18
C ARG A 92 19.30 9.02 4.33
N LEU A 93 20.33 8.82 5.15
CA LEU A 93 20.61 9.64 6.32
C LEU A 93 21.33 10.92 5.87
N VAL A 94 20.80 12.10 6.19
CA VAL A 94 21.47 13.39 6.03
C VAL A 94 21.23 14.26 7.26
N PRO A 95 22.26 14.91 7.84
CA PRO A 95 22.07 15.88 8.91
C PRO A 95 21.95 17.32 8.38
N GLY A 96 20.95 18.07 8.87
CA GLY A 96 20.89 19.53 8.76
C GLY A 96 19.48 20.07 8.49
N SER A 97 18.93 20.84 9.43
CA SER A 97 17.56 21.37 9.35
C SER A 97 17.36 22.38 8.22
N ARG A 98 16.56 22.00 7.23
CA ARG A 98 15.88 22.86 6.25
C ARG A 98 14.36 22.57 6.31
N PRO A 99 13.49 23.40 5.69
CA PRO A 99 12.06 23.14 5.75
C PRO A 99 11.73 21.78 5.10
N MET A 100 11.18 20.89 5.92
CA MET A 100 10.82 19.55 5.49
C MET A 100 9.69 19.57 4.46
N GLY A 101 9.87 18.83 3.37
CA GLY A 101 8.86 18.60 2.35
C GLY A 101 8.00 17.38 2.66
N PHE A 102 6.75 17.37 2.20
CA PHE A 102 5.85 16.21 2.31
C PHE A 102 5.34 15.83 0.93
N ARG A 103 5.34 14.54 0.59
CA ARG A 103 4.73 14.04 -0.65
C ARG A 103 4.04 12.70 -0.47
N ASP A 104 3.05 12.45 -1.32
CA ASP A 104 2.47 11.13 -1.52
C ASP A 104 3.19 10.42 -2.67
N ASN A 105 3.91 9.34 -2.38
CA ASN A 105 4.57 8.52 -3.38
C ASN A 105 3.67 7.34 -3.76
N VAL A 106 2.73 7.64 -4.65
CA VAL A 106 1.76 6.69 -5.20
C VAL A 106 2.37 5.57 -6.01
N VAL A 107 3.64 5.69 -6.39
CA VAL A 107 4.40 4.65 -7.10
C VAL A 107 4.92 3.59 -6.15
N ARG A 108 5.09 3.93 -4.86
CA ARG A 108 5.66 3.06 -3.82
C ARG A 108 4.74 2.88 -2.62
N SER A 109 3.46 3.26 -2.75
CA SER A 109 2.43 3.31 -1.71
C SER A 109 2.94 3.79 -0.34
N ARG A 110 3.56 4.96 -0.31
CA ARG A 110 4.02 5.55 0.94
C ARG A 110 3.94 7.08 0.92
N PHE A 111 3.58 7.66 2.04
CA PHE A 111 3.83 9.07 2.29
C PHE A 111 5.28 9.24 2.68
N GLU A 112 5.93 10.30 2.21
CA GLU A 112 7.35 10.54 2.43
C GLU A 112 7.54 11.96 2.98
N LEU A 113 8.38 12.06 3.99
CA LEU A 113 8.93 13.30 4.54
C LEU A 113 10.35 13.46 3.98
N PHE A 114 10.68 14.65 3.49
CA PHE A 114 12.00 14.94 2.91
C PHE A 114 12.68 16.06 3.63
N ASP A 115 13.99 15.93 3.75
CA ASP A 115 14.88 17.03 4.08
C ASP A 115 16.02 17.06 3.06
N ASP A 116 16.34 18.25 2.57
CA ASP A 116 17.32 18.51 1.51
C ASP A 116 17.26 17.57 0.28
N GLY A 117 16.05 17.14 -0.10
CA GLY A 117 15.83 16.24 -1.24
C GLY A 117 15.96 14.74 -0.94
N GLU A 118 16.34 14.38 0.29
CA GLU A 118 16.43 13.01 0.77
C GLU A 118 15.21 12.62 1.60
N VAL A 119 14.78 11.36 1.50
CA VAL A 119 13.67 10.85 2.33
C VAL A 119 14.19 10.62 3.74
N VAL A 120 13.62 11.33 4.71
CA VAL A 120 13.94 11.21 6.15
C VAL A 120 12.85 10.50 6.94
N GLY A 121 11.68 10.29 6.35
CA GLY A 121 10.60 9.53 6.96
C GLY A 121 9.60 9.01 5.95
N SER A 122 8.94 7.90 6.28
CA SER A 122 7.85 7.37 5.46
C SER A 122 6.76 6.67 6.26
N ILE A 123 5.53 6.75 5.73
CA ILE A 123 4.39 5.94 6.18
C ILE A 123 3.92 5.08 5.02
N ALA A 124 4.15 3.77 5.09
CA ALA A 124 3.66 2.81 4.11
C ALA A 124 2.15 2.59 4.29
N TYR A 125 1.43 2.53 3.17
CA TYR A 125 0.00 2.33 3.15
C TYR A 125 -0.44 1.31 2.11
N THR A 126 -1.70 0.91 2.18
CA THR A 126 -2.40 0.26 1.06
C THR A 126 -3.71 0.98 0.80
N LEU A 127 -4.07 1.11 -0.47
CA LEU A 127 -5.32 1.71 -0.91
C LEU A 127 -6.20 0.63 -1.54
N ARG A 128 -7.43 0.47 -1.06
CA ARG A 128 -8.41 -0.45 -1.65
C ARG A 128 -9.82 0.05 -1.40
N SER A 129 -10.60 0.24 -2.47
CA SER A 129 -12.02 0.66 -2.39
C SER A 129 -12.20 1.88 -1.49
N GLY A 130 -11.40 2.92 -1.71
CA GLY A 130 -11.43 4.16 -0.91
C GLY A 130 -10.93 4.03 0.53
N ARG A 131 -10.42 2.87 0.96
CA ARG A 131 -9.83 2.66 2.29
C ARG A 131 -8.31 2.74 2.25
N LEU A 132 -7.74 3.62 3.08
CA LEU A 132 -6.31 3.84 3.21
C LEU A 132 -5.79 3.24 4.52
N THR A 133 -5.22 2.04 4.45
CA THR A 133 -4.68 1.35 5.63
C THR A 133 -3.22 1.73 5.83
N LEU A 134 -2.89 2.36 6.95
CA LEU A 134 -1.53 2.80 7.32
C LEU A 134 -0.84 1.71 8.14
N ARG A 135 0.26 1.12 7.65
CA ARG A 135 0.82 -0.13 8.21
C ARG A 135 2.18 0.02 8.87
N ASN A 136 3.05 0.89 8.38
CA ASN A 136 4.39 1.05 8.92
C ASN A 136 4.82 2.50 8.88
N THR A 137 5.44 2.99 9.96
CA THR A 137 6.02 4.32 10.04
C THR A 137 7.51 4.17 10.32
N VAL A 138 8.36 4.73 9.46
CA VAL A 138 9.81 4.72 9.60
C VAL A 138 10.31 6.16 9.56
N LEU A 139 11.17 6.54 10.49
CA LEU A 139 11.89 7.81 10.50
C LEU A 139 13.38 7.51 10.58
N ALA A 140 14.20 8.37 10.00
CA ALA A 140 15.64 8.36 10.26
C ALA A 140 15.88 8.66 11.76
N PRO A 141 16.91 8.08 12.40
CA PRO A 141 17.17 8.28 13.83
C PRO A 141 17.25 9.75 14.25
N ASP A 142 17.88 10.58 13.41
CA ASP A 142 18.03 12.03 13.65
C ASP A 142 16.72 12.83 13.45
N TYR A 143 15.64 12.15 13.02
CA TYR A 143 14.30 12.69 12.75
C TYR A 143 13.22 11.96 13.57
N GLU A 144 13.61 11.15 14.57
CA GLU A 144 12.66 10.46 15.45
C GLU A 144 11.98 11.38 16.46
N GLU A 145 12.40 12.64 16.56
CA GLU A 145 11.77 13.64 17.41
C GLU A 145 10.28 13.84 17.10
N GLN A 146 9.58 14.32 18.12
CA GLN A 146 8.14 14.51 18.11
C GLN A 146 7.67 15.34 16.90
N ASP A 147 8.42 16.38 16.51
CA ASP A 147 8.01 17.33 15.48
C ASP A 147 8.02 16.73 14.07
N SER A 148 9.06 15.97 13.72
CA SER A 148 9.17 15.27 12.43
C SER A 148 8.15 14.16 12.29
N ALA A 149 7.97 13.36 13.35
CA ALA A 149 6.90 12.36 13.40
C ALA A 149 5.51 12.99 13.27
N PHE A 150 5.28 14.12 13.96
CA PHE A 150 4.03 14.87 13.87
C PHE A 150 3.78 15.40 12.46
N ALA A 151 4.80 16.00 11.83
CA ALA A 151 4.68 16.55 10.48
C ALA A 151 4.28 15.47 9.46
N LEU A 152 4.91 14.29 9.52
CA LEU A 152 4.62 13.15 8.64
C LEU A 152 3.21 12.59 8.85
N ILE A 153 2.80 12.36 10.11
CA ILE A 153 1.48 11.82 10.41
C ILE A 153 0.39 12.83 10.07
N ARG A 154 0.57 14.11 10.44
CA ARG A 154 -0.38 15.18 10.09
C ARG A 154 -0.53 15.33 8.59
N GLY A 155 0.58 15.36 7.84
CA GLY A 155 0.56 15.43 6.38
C GLY A 155 -0.24 14.28 5.77
N THR A 156 -0.03 13.07 6.29
CA THR A 156 -0.75 11.85 5.88
C THR A 156 -2.26 11.96 6.10
N LEU A 157 -2.69 12.31 7.32
CA LEU A 157 -4.11 12.42 7.66
C LEU A 157 -4.82 13.52 6.87
N LEU A 158 -4.16 14.67 6.68
CA LEU A 158 -4.71 15.77 5.88
C LEU A 158 -4.78 15.42 4.39
N ASN A 159 -3.80 14.69 3.85
CA ASN A 159 -3.84 14.21 2.48
C ASN A 159 -5.04 13.26 2.27
N ALA A 160 -5.18 12.27 3.15
CA ALA A 160 -6.29 11.31 3.10
C ALA A 160 -7.65 12.00 3.22
N HIS A 161 -7.76 12.99 4.12
CA HIS A 161 -8.99 13.77 4.29
C HIS A 161 -9.35 14.56 3.01
N ARG A 162 -8.38 15.23 2.37
CA ARG A 162 -8.61 15.95 1.09
C ARG A 162 -9.10 15.02 -0.02
N ARG A 163 -8.61 13.77 -0.01
CA ARG A 163 -8.99 12.73 -0.97
C ARG A 163 -10.27 11.99 -0.58
N ARG A 164 -10.87 12.31 0.58
CA ARG A 164 -12.07 11.65 1.13
C ARG A 164 -11.89 10.15 1.35
N LEU A 165 -10.67 9.74 1.72
CA LEU A 165 -10.35 8.34 2.01
C LEU A 165 -10.70 7.96 3.44
N ALA A 166 -11.17 6.74 3.61
CA ALA A 166 -11.40 6.11 4.90
C ALA A 166 -10.05 5.62 5.47
N VAL A 167 -9.47 6.36 6.42
CA VAL A 167 -8.17 5.99 7.01
C VAL A 167 -8.32 4.90 8.05
N VAL A 168 -7.51 3.85 7.96
CA VAL A 168 -7.41 2.75 8.93
C VAL A 168 -5.99 2.75 9.53
N PRO A 169 -5.79 3.22 10.77
CA PRO A 169 -4.47 3.33 11.39
C PRO A 169 -4.03 2.00 12.03
N TYR A 170 -3.46 1.08 11.25
CA TYR A 170 -2.96 -0.21 11.78
C TYR A 170 -1.63 -0.07 12.53
N CYS A 171 -0.82 0.93 12.18
CA CYS A 171 0.45 1.21 12.83
C CYS A 171 0.26 1.74 14.28
N PRO A 172 0.86 1.09 15.31
CA PRO A 172 0.74 1.54 16.70
C PRO A 172 1.19 2.99 16.93
N ARG A 173 2.25 3.44 16.25
CA ARG A 173 2.75 4.83 16.37
C ARG A 173 1.68 5.86 15.97
N ILE A 174 0.88 5.55 14.96
CA ILE A 174 -0.22 6.42 14.49
C ILE A 174 -1.39 6.38 15.48
N GLN A 175 -1.69 5.21 16.05
CA GLN A 175 -2.71 5.10 17.10
C GLN A 175 -2.35 5.94 18.33
N THR A 176 -1.11 5.81 18.83
CA THR A 176 -0.59 6.65 19.93
C THR A 176 -0.67 8.15 19.59
N PHE A 177 -0.35 8.51 18.35
CA PHE A 177 -0.49 9.89 17.89
C PHE A 177 -1.94 10.39 17.97
N LEU A 178 -2.91 9.58 17.52
CA LEU A 178 -4.33 9.94 17.52
C LEU A 178 -4.88 10.06 18.95
N ASP A 179 -4.37 9.28 19.90
CA ASP A 179 -4.72 9.40 21.31
C ASP A 179 -4.18 10.69 21.93
N ALA A 180 -2.94 11.07 21.59
CA ALA A 180 -2.36 12.34 22.01
C ALA A 180 -3.00 13.56 21.31
N HIS A 181 -3.60 13.37 20.13
CA HIS A 181 -4.20 14.43 19.33
C HIS A 181 -5.65 14.10 18.91
N PRO A 182 -6.61 14.14 19.86
CA PRO A 182 -7.99 13.71 19.61
C PRO A 182 -8.71 14.45 18.48
N HIS A 183 -8.30 15.68 18.15
CA HIS A 183 -8.86 16.47 17.07
C HIS A 183 -8.65 15.86 15.67
N PHE A 184 -7.73 14.91 15.53
CA PHE A 184 -7.53 14.14 14.29
C PHE A 184 -8.40 12.87 14.22
N LYS A 185 -9.00 12.42 15.33
CA LYS A 185 -9.86 11.22 15.35
C LYS A 185 -11.03 11.30 14.36
N PRO A 186 -11.68 12.46 14.11
CA PRO A 186 -12.70 12.57 13.07
C PRO A 186 -12.21 12.34 11.63
N LEU A 187 -10.89 12.38 11.38
CA LEU A 187 -10.30 12.14 10.05
C LEU A 187 -10.02 10.66 9.78
N VAL A 188 -10.21 9.79 10.77
CA VAL A 188 -9.99 8.36 10.62
C VAL A 188 -11.30 7.60 10.74
N SER A 189 -11.39 6.50 9.99
CA SER A 189 -12.50 5.56 10.15
C SER A 189 -12.13 4.61 11.28
N ASN A 190 -12.93 4.61 12.35
CA ASN A 190 -12.83 3.55 13.34
C ASN A 190 -13.25 2.24 12.64
N SER A 191 -12.31 1.33 12.49
CA SER A 191 -12.53 -0.06 12.06
C SER A 191 -13.33 -0.84 13.09
#